data_AF-A0A528U6E3-F1
#
_entry.id   AF-A0A528U6E3-F1
#
_cell.length_a   1.000
_cell.length_b   1.000
_cell.length_c   1.000
_cell.angle_alpha   90.00
_cell.angle_beta   90.00
_cell.angle_gamma   90.00
#
_symmetry.space_group_name_H-M   'P 1'
#
loop_
_entity.id
_entity.type
_entity.pdbx_description
1 polymer ?
#
loop_
_entity_poly.entity_id
_entity_poly.type
_entity_poly.pdbx_seq_one_letter_code
_entity_poly.pdbx_strand_id
1 'polypeptide(L)'
;MKKRVHACLECGEQRSAKGEFCSTDCRTAFNNRRKARGAELHDLYMAHRFDRANAQALGVLQAMNRLASVWREEDKARRAGRRSWRATRDVLAERPYLRSIRGQA
;
A
#
# COMPACT_ATOMS: atom_id res chain seq x y z
N MET A 1 15.88 -4.82 20.86
CA MET A 1 14.44 -5.20 20.77
C MET A 1 14.31 -6.55 20.09
N LYS A 2 13.80 -7.60 20.76
CA LYS A 2 13.61 -8.92 20.13
C LYS A 2 12.55 -8.81 19.03
N LYS A 3 12.90 -9.12 17.77
CA LYS A 3 11.94 -9.16 16.66
C LYS A 3 10.93 -10.27 16.94
N ARG A 4 9.64 -9.93 17.07
CA ARG A 4 8.57 -10.93 17.17
C ARG A 4 8.40 -11.59 15.80
N VAL A 5 8.58 -12.92 15.74
CA VAL A 5 8.48 -13.72 14.49
C VAL A 5 7.10 -13.54 13.83
N HIS A 6 6.07 -13.28 14.64
CA HIS A 6 4.70 -13.02 14.19
C HIS A 6 4.18 -11.72 14.81
N ALA A 7 4.70 -10.58 14.37
CA ALA A 7 4.17 -9.26 14.74
C ALA A 7 2.93 -8.90 13.91
N CYS A 8 1.93 -8.32 14.56
CA CYS A 8 0.74 -7.72 13.95
C CYS A 8 1.18 -6.55 13.07
N LEU A 9 0.65 -6.47 11.86
CA LEU A 9 1.07 -5.45 10.92
C LEU A 9 0.61 -4.03 11.31
N GLU A 10 -0.46 -3.91 12.10
CA GLU A 10 -0.97 -2.63 12.56
C GLU A 10 -0.32 -2.17 13.88
N CYS A 11 -0.51 -2.92 14.97
CA CYS A 11 -0.05 -2.52 16.31
C CYS A 11 1.35 -3.05 16.68
N GLY A 12 1.85 -4.09 16.01
CA GLY A 12 3.14 -4.73 16.31
C GLY A 12 3.10 -5.76 17.44
N GLU A 13 1.95 -5.99 18.04
CA GLU A 13 1.77 -7.02 19.06
C GLU A 13 1.86 -8.44 18.49
N GLN A 14 1.81 -9.45 19.35
CA GLN A 14 1.84 -10.83 18.90
C GLN A 14 0.53 -11.18 18.18
N ARG A 15 0.63 -11.98 17.12
CA ARG A 15 -0.50 -12.53 16.37
C ARG A 15 -0.32 -14.03 16.14
N SER A 16 -1.37 -14.68 15.65
CA SER A 16 -1.29 -16.06 15.19
C SER A 16 -0.31 -16.20 14.01
N ALA A 17 0.29 -17.37 13.85
CA ALA A 17 1.25 -17.62 12.77
C ALA A 17 0.65 -17.41 11.36
N LYS A 18 -0.63 -17.73 11.20
CA LYS A 18 -1.36 -17.69 9.92
C LYS A 18 -1.99 -16.32 9.58
N GLY A 19 -2.20 -15.44 10.57
CA GLY A 19 -2.82 -14.12 10.36
C GLY A 19 -1.80 -13.02 10.04
N GLU A 20 -2.25 -11.87 9.53
CA GLU A 20 -1.42 -10.64 9.45
C GLU A 20 -1.69 -9.67 10.60
N PHE A 21 -2.83 -9.84 11.29
CA PHE A 21 -3.33 -8.95 12.34
C PHE A 21 -3.69 -9.74 13.60
N CYS A 22 -3.60 -9.12 14.78
CA CYS A 22 -4.04 -9.72 16.04
C CYS A 22 -5.56 -9.64 16.25
N SER A 23 -6.24 -8.68 15.61
CA SER A 23 -7.68 -8.46 15.74
C SER A 23 -8.32 -7.93 14.45
N THR A 24 -9.65 -7.98 14.38
CA THR A 24 -10.44 -7.34 13.31
C THR A 24 -10.24 -5.83 13.30
N ASP A 25 -10.08 -5.19 14.45
CA ASP A 25 -9.88 -3.73 14.54
C ASP A 25 -8.55 -3.32 13.91
N CYS A 26 -7.47 -4.07 14.19
CA CYS A 26 -6.18 -3.85 13.57
C CYS A 26 -6.25 -3.99 12.03
N ARG A 27 -6.97 -5.02 11.54
CA ARG A 27 -7.20 -5.21 10.10
C ARG A 27 -8.00 -4.07 9.50
N THR A 28 -9.04 -3.60 10.19
CA THR A 28 -9.91 -2.50 9.74
C THR A 28 -9.15 -1.18 9.69
N ALA A 29 -8.39 -0.85 10.74
CA ALA A 29 -7.54 0.34 10.78
C ALA A 29 -6.52 0.35 9.63
N PHE A 30 -5.86 -0.78 9.39
CA PHE A 30 -4.95 -0.94 8.26
C PHE A 30 -5.65 -0.73 6.92
N ASN A 31 -6.81 -1.35 6.71
CA ASN A 31 -7.57 -1.24 5.47
C ASN A 31 -8.09 0.18 5.23
N ASN A 32 -8.57 0.87 6.27
CA ASN A 32 -9.03 2.25 6.19
C ASN A 32 -7.90 3.20 5.83
N ARG A 33 -6.72 3.04 6.43
CA ARG A 33 -5.51 3.80 6.07
C ARG A 33 -5.16 3.59 4.59
N ARG A 34 -5.20 2.34 4.13
CA ARG A 34 -4.91 1.99 2.74
C ARG A 34 -5.96 2.54 1.77
N LYS A 35 -7.24 2.59 2.19
CA LYS A 35 -8.34 3.19 1.42
C LYS A 35 -8.15 4.70 1.26
N ALA A 36 -7.84 5.42 2.34
CA ALA A 36 -7.60 6.87 2.29
C ALA A 36 -6.41 7.22 1.39
N ARG A 37 -5.26 6.57 1.62
CA ARG A 37 -4.06 6.74 0.78
C ARG A 37 -4.32 6.34 -0.69
N GLY A 38 -5.10 5.29 -0.89
CA GLY A 38 -5.50 4.83 -2.21
C GLY A 38 -6.32 5.86 -2.98
N ALA A 39 -7.22 6.60 -2.31
CA ALA A 39 -8.00 7.66 -2.95
C ALA A 39 -7.10 8.79 -3.47
N GLU A 40 -6.17 9.29 -2.64
CA GLU A 40 -5.21 10.33 -3.04
C GLU A 40 -4.31 9.87 -4.20
N LEU A 41 -3.83 8.63 -4.16
CA LEU A 41 -2.98 8.09 -5.22
C LEU A 41 -3.75 7.81 -6.52
N HIS A 42 -5.03 7.43 -6.41
CA HIS A 42 -5.85 7.03 -7.54
C HIS A 42 -6.00 8.19 -8.53
N ASP A 43 -6.37 9.38 -8.06
CA ASP A 43 -6.60 10.52 -8.94
C ASP A 43 -5.31 10.95 -9.66
N LEU A 44 -4.19 10.96 -8.95
CA LEU A 44 -2.87 11.22 -9.54
C LEU A 44 -2.46 10.14 -10.56
N TYR A 45 -2.71 8.87 -10.26
CA TYR A 45 -2.40 7.78 -11.19
C TYR A 45 -3.27 7.84 -12.45
N MET A 46 -4.55 8.18 -12.29
CA MET A 46 -5.46 8.34 -13.42
C MET A 46 -5.06 9.53 -14.30
N ALA A 47 -4.71 10.67 -13.70
CA ALA A 47 -4.15 11.81 -14.43
C ALA A 47 -2.85 11.41 -15.16
N HIS A 48 -1.93 10.74 -14.48
CA HIS A 48 -0.68 10.26 -15.10
C HIS A 48 -0.94 9.31 -16.28
N ARG A 49 -1.98 8.48 -16.21
CA ARG A 49 -2.28 7.48 -17.24
C ARG A 49 -3.08 8.01 -18.43
N PHE A 50 -3.99 8.95 -18.18
CA PHE A 50 -5.01 9.37 -19.17
C PHE A 50 -4.96 10.86 -19.52
N ASP A 51 -4.32 11.70 -18.73
CA ASP A 51 -4.10 13.13 -18.98
C ASP A 51 -2.60 13.46 -18.97
N ARG A 52 -1.86 12.82 -19.88
CA ARG A 52 -0.39 12.76 -19.82
C ARG A 52 0.28 14.13 -19.96
N ALA A 53 -0.22 14.98 -20.86
CA ALA A 53 0.40 16.29 -21.12
C ALA A 53 0.31 17.19 -19.88
N ASN A 54 -0.87 17.28 -19.29
CA ASN A 54 -1.08 18.01 -18.04
C ASN A 54 -0.32 17.36 -16.87
N ALA A 55 -0.34 16.04 -16.76
CA ALA A 55 0.37 15.32 -15.70
C ALA A 55 1.89 15.51 -15.76
N GLN A 56 2.46 15.64 -16.96
CA GLN A 56 3.87 15.99 -17.15
C GLN A 56 4.14 17.44 -16.75
N ALA A 57 3.33 18.39 -17.21
CA ALA A 57 3.47 19.80 -16.86
C ALA A 57 3.39 20.04 -15.34
N LEU A 58 2.56 19.26 -14.63
CA LEU A 58 2.39 19.34 -13.18
C LEU A 58 3.34 18.43 -12.38
N GLY A 59 4.19 17.62 -13.03
CA GLY A 59 5.11 16.72 -12.33
C GLY A 59 4.40 15.66 -11.46
N VAL A 60 3.27 15.11 -11.94
CA VAL A 60 2.40 14.20 -11.17
C VAL A 60 3.14 12.95 -10.71
N LEU A 61 4.03 12.38 -11.53
CA LEU A 61 4.80 11.20 -11.12
C LEU A 61 5.71 11.51 -9.92
N GLN A 62 6.35 12.67 -9.92
CA GLN A 62 7.17 13.14 -8.79
C GLN A 62 6.30 13.39 -7.56
N ALA A 63 5.11 13.96 -7.73
CA ALA A 63 4.14 14.15 -6.65
C ALA A 63 3.71 12.82 -6.02
N MET A 64 3.37 11.81 -6.83
CA MET A 64 3.04 10.46 -6.35
C MET A 64 4.19 9.81 -5.56
N ASN A 65 5.42 9.90 -6.07
CA ASN A 65 6.61 9.34 -5.40
C ASN A 65 6.91 10.06 -4.08
N ARG A 66 6.73 11.38 -4.04
CA ARG A 66 6.85 12.19 -2.82
C ARG A 66 5.78 11.81 -1.80
N LEU A 67 4.54 11.64 -2.24
CA LEU A 67 3.43 11.23 -1.39
C LEU A 67 3.69 9.85 -0.75
N ALA A 68 4.15 8.88 -1.54
CA ALA A 68 4.54 7.56 -1.04
C ALA A 68 5.70 7.64 -0.02
N SER A 69 6.67 8.53 -0.26
CA SER A 69 7.78 8.78 0.67
C SER A 69 7.29 9.39 1.99
N VAL A 70 6.40 10.38 1.94
CA VAL A 70 5.79 11.00 3.14
C VAL A 70 5.06 9.93 3.97
N TRP A 71 4.21 9.12 3.34
CA TRP A 71 3.51 8.03 4.03
C TRP A 71 4.46 7.03 4.68
N ARG A 72 5.62 6.76 4.05
CA ARG A 72 6.64 5.89 4.62
C ARG A 72 7.28 6.50 5.86
N GLU A 73 7.55 7.80 5.85
CA GLU A 73 8.05 8.52 7.03
C GLU A 73 7.02 8.56 8.16
N GLU A 74 5.73 8.75 7.85
CA GLU A 74 4.66 8.63 8.84
C GLU A 74 4.61 7.23 9.47
N ASP A 75 4.75 6.18 8.66
CA ASP A 75 4.80 4.80 9.15
C ASP A 75 6.03 4.55 10.04
N LYS A 76 7.19 5.15 9.71
CA LYS A 76 8.38 5.10 10.57
C LYS A 76 8.12 5.78 11.91
N ALA A 77 7.59 7.00 11.88
CA ALA A 77 7.33 7.81 13.06
C ALA A 77 6.27 7.20 13.99
N ARG A 78 5.16 6.72 13.43
CA ARG A 78 3.97 6.31 14.22
C ARG A 78 3.83 4.80 14.39
N ARG A 79 4.45 3.99 13.51
CA ARG A 79 4.21 2.54 13.39
C ARG A 79 5.50 1.72 13.36
N ALA A 80 6.60 2.27 13.87
CA ALA A 80 7.93 1.62 13.90
C ALA A 80 8.37 1.09 12.53
N GLY A 81 7.95 1.75 11.45
CA GLY A 81 8.30 1.39 10.08
C GLY A 81 7.59 0.13 9.56
N ARG A 82 6.53 -0.36 10.23
CA ARG A 82 5.67 -1.43 9.68
C ARG A 82 5.06 -0.99 8.35
N ARG A 83 4.96 -1.89 7.37
CA ARG A 83 4.33 -1.58 6.07
C ARG A 83 2.86 -1.20 6.26
N SER A 84 2.36 -0.33 5.39
CA SER A 84 0.97 0.14 5.33
C SER A 84 0.27 -0.31 4.04
N TRP A 85 0.93 -1.17 3.27
CA TRP A 85 0.42 -1.78 2.05
C TRP A 85 0.45 -3.31 2.19
N ARG A 86 -0.39 -3.96 1.40
CA ARG A 86 -0.51 -5.42 1.38
C ARG A 86 0.70 -6.05 0.68
N ALA A 87 0.95 -7.33 0.93
CA ALA A 87 1.96 -8.04 0.17
C ALA A 87 1.55 -8.11 -1.31
N THR A 88 2.47 -7.77 -2.22
CA THR A 88 2.22 -7.73 -3.66
C THR A 88 1.67 -9.05 -4.19
N ARG A 89 2.15 -10.18 -3.66
CA ARG A 89 1.67 -11.52 -4.04
C ARG A 89 0.16 -11.68 -3.81
N ASP A 90 -0.36 -11.16 -2.70
CA ASP A 90 -1.76 -11.30 -2.32
C ASP A 90 -2.64 -10.39 -3.19
N VAL A 91 -2.15 -9.18 -3.48
CA VAL A 91 -2.84 -8.23 -4.39
C VAL A 91 -2.98 -8.82 -5.80
N LEU A 92 -1.92 -9.47 -6.31
CA LEU A 92 -1.95 -10.10 -7.62
C LEU A 92 -2.74 -11.41 -7.63
N ALA A 93 -2.78 -12.17 -6.54
CA ALA A 93 -3.59 -13.38 -6.42
C ALA A 93 -5.10 -13.06 -6.48
N GLU A 94 -5.53 -11.92 -5.93
CA GLU A 94 -6.92 -11.45 -6.01
C GLU A 94 -7.32 -10.96 -7.41
N ARG A 95 -6.36 -10.59 -8.25
CA ARG A 95 -6.59 -10.09 -9.61
C ARG A 95 -5.68 -10.81 -10.60
N PRO A 96 -5.90 -12.12 -10.85
CA PRO A 96 -4.99 -12.92 -11.66
C PRO A 96 -4.74 -12.35 -13.06
N TYR A 97 -5.75 -11.69 -13.64
CA TYR A 97 -5.68 -11.06 -14.96
C TYR A 97 -4.61 -9.95 -15.08
N LEU A 98 -4.10 -9.40 -13.97
CA LEU A 98 -3.00 -8.44 -13.99
C LEU A 98 -1.64 -9.07 -14.30
N ARG A 99 -1.49 -10.40 -14.23
CA ARG A 99 -0.23 -11.11 -14.52
C ARG A 99 -0.06 -11.49 -16.01
N SER A 100 -1.07 -11.28 -16.85
CA SER A 100 -1.09 -11.78 -18.22
C SER A 100 -1.46 -10.69 -19.23
N ILE A 101 -0.46 -10.21 -19.98
CA ILE A 101 -0.59 -10.02 -21.43
C ILE A 101 0.66 -10.63 -22.08
N ARG A 102 0.59 -11.93 -22.37
CA ARG A 102 1.27 -12.57 -23.51
C ARG A 102 0.25 -13.53 -24.09
N GLY A 103 -0.31 -13.19 -25.24
CA GLY A 103 -1.27 -14.05 -25.95
C GLY A 103 -2.44 -13.31 -26.58
N GLN A 104 -2.17 -12.40 -27.52
CA GLN A 104 -2.93 -12.32 -28.76
C GLN A 104 -1.89 -12.19 -29.87
N ALA A 105 -1.85 -13.22 -30.72
CA ALA A 105 -1.14 -13.23 -31.98
C ALA A 105 -1.86 -12.33 -32.99
#